data_AF-A0A9P9MGF1-F1
#
_entry.id   AF-A0A9P9MGF1-F1
#
_cell.length_a   1.000
_cell.length_b   1.000
_cell.length_c   1.000
_cell.angle_alpha   90.00
_cell.angle_beta   90.00
_cell.angle_gamma   90.00
#
_symmetry.space_group_name_H-M   'P 1'
#
loop_
_entity.id
_entity.type
_entity.pdbx_description
1 polymer ?
#
loop_
_entity_poly.entity_id
_entity_poly.type
_entity_poly.pdbx_seq_one_letter_code
_entity_poly.pdbx_strand_id
1 'polypeptide(L)'
;MASHLFTYLLVALGALPCLISSAQILQPTPPMGYNNWAALMCGLNESVFVETAHSIVKFGLLDAGYNRINLDDCWSTMERAANGSMEWDTKKFPRGLPWLTKYLKELGFIPGIYTDAGNLSCGGYPGAFGYEALDAQTFADWGFEFVKLDGCNMPTGTEEEYKSVYGHWHDVLEDIRKETKNPMVFSESAPAYFAEAANLTNWYKVMDWVPKFGQLARHSRDSLVFNSTLYWPDITGWDSIMFNYGQQVRLARYQKPGYFNDPDFLNVDHFDYTLEEKRSHFALWSSFSAPLIISAWVPDLSSMEIEYLGNRDIIAVDQDPLALQATLVSQDGTWDILTKDLANGDRLLTILNRGNSTASHIVSFARIGLPALPAARVKDLWTGESRHAFKEVTAQDVPSHGTAIFRLSAPNGPCGSIPTGMIFNTYSLTTLTATSQGLSWANPTAADGQVWQTKSDGTIRTLASPLDCLTDLGGGNVGLSRCSRRVAQKWDYTYSGNAISRSSKLCLTEADGAAVILSACLDQANSQVVALPGGLKIVGY
;
A
#
# COMPACT_ATOMS: atom_id res chain seq x y z
N MET A 1 74.68 9.31 -36.49
CA MET A 1 74.21 7.92 -36.66
C MET A 1 72.89 7.80 -35.93
N ALA A 2 71.89 7.27 -36.62
CA ALA A 2 70.48 7.41 -36.33
C ALA A 2 70.00 6.58 -35.13
N SER A 3 69.00 7.09 -34.40
CA SER A 3 68.00 6.25 -33.76
C SER A 3 66.70 7.03 -33.58
N HIS A 4 65.67 6.57 -34.30
CA HIS A 4 64.29 7.02 -34.26
C HIS A 4 63.64 6.78 -32.89
N LEU A 5 62.82 7.72 -32.41
CA LEU A 5 61.73 7.41 -31.48
C LEU A 5 60.42 7.93 -32.05
N PHE A 6 59.48 7.00 -32.21
CA PHE A 6 58.12 7.17 -32.68
C PHE A 6 57.25 7.92 -31.66
N THR A 7 56.55 8.95 -32.12
CA THR A 7 55.48 9.64 -31.38
C THR A 7 54.20 8.81 -31.49
N TYR A 8 53.73 8.22 -30.39
CA TYR A 8 52.38 7.63 -30.32
C TYR A 8 51.36 8.72 -29.96
N LEU A 9 50.53 9.08 -30.93
CA LEU A 9 49.35 9.91 -30.75
C LEU A 9 48.21 9.02 -30.22
N LEU A 10 47.88 9.12 -28.94
CA LEU A 10 46.71 8.45 -28.35
C LEU A 10 45.46 9.26 -28.71
N VAL A 11 44.65 8.73 -29.64
CA VAL A 11 43.29 9.20 -29.91
C VAL A 11 42.38 8.66 -28.80
N ALA A 12 41.97 9.52 -27.88
CA ALA A 12 40.94 9.21 -26.89
C ALA A 12 39.55 9.30 -27.55
N LEU A 13 39.01 8.16 -27.98
CA LEU A 13 37.63 8.00 -28.41
C LEU A 13 36.74 7.73 -27.18
N GLY A 14 35.94 8.73 -26.82
CA GLY A 14 34.55 8.65 -26.36
C GLY A 14 34.13 7.63 -25.30
N ALA A 15 33.65 8.16 -24.17
CA ALA A 15 32.41 7.70 -23.55
C ALA A 15 31.69 8.92 -22.95
N LEU A 16 30.82 9.55 -23.73
CA LEU A 16 29.78 10.42 -23.16
C LEU A 16 28.87 9.51 -22.35
N PRO A 17 28.64 9.75 -21.05
CA PRO A 17 27.59 9.06 -20.33
C PRO A 17 26.28 9.45 -21.02
N CYS A 18 25.60 8.46 -21.57
CA CYS A 18 24.21 8.58 -21.93
C CYS A 18 23.47 8.88 -20.62
N LEU A 19 23.20 10.16 -20.36
CA LEU A 19 22.23 10.58 -19.35
C LEU A 19 20.87 10.11 -19.86
N ILE A 20 20.57 8.84 -19.63
CA ILE A 20 19.19 8.38 -19.62
C ILE A 20 18.58 9.10 -18.42
N SER A 21 17.97 10.26 -18.69
CA SER A 21 17.05 10.88 -17.75
C SER A 21 15.91 9.88 -17.56
N SER A 22 16.01 9.01 -16.56
CA SER A 22 14.83 8.32 -16.06
C SER A 22 13.79 9.39 -15.79
N ALA A 23 12.64 9.35 -16.44
CA ALA A 23 11.55 10.28 -16.16
C ALA A 23 11.37 10.33 -14.63
N GLN A 24 11.38 11.54 -14.06
CA GLN A 24 11.25 11.72 -12.63
C GLN A 24 9.94 11.08 -12.17
N ILE A 25 10.02 10.11 -11.25
CA ILE A 25 8.84 9.49 -10.63
C ILE A 25 8.06 10.60 -9.94
N LEU A 26 6.81 10.80 -10.34
CA LEU A 26 5.98 11.91 -9.87
C LEU A 26 5.79 11.86 -8.35
N GLN A 27 5.46 10.68 -7.83
CA GLN A 27 5.26 10.44 -6.40
C GLN A 27 6.18 9.31 -5.92
N PRO A 28 7.42 9.59 -5.47
CA PRO A 28 8.40 8.56 -5.14
C PRO A 28 8.10 7.80 -3.84
N THR A 29 7.45 8.45 -2.87
CA THR A 29 7.03 7.86 -1.57
C THR A 29 5.53 8.10 -1.35
N PRO A 30 4.86 7.37 -0.44
CA PRO A 30 3.42 7.54 -0.23
C PRO A 30 3.08 8.98 0.20
N PRO A 31 1.95 9.54 -0.26
CA PRO A 31 1.56 10.89 0.15
C PRO A 31 1.20 10.95 1.64
N MET A 32 1.60 12.02 2.31
CA MET A 32 1.20 12.32 3.68
C MET A 32 0.48 13.67 3.73
N GLY A 33 -0.54 13.80 4.58
CA GLY A 33 -1.28 15.05 4.70
C GLY A 33 -2.64 14.90 5.37
N TYR A 34 -3.63 15.61 4.85
CA TYR A 34 -4.97 15.72 5.41
C TYR A 34 -6.05 15.58 4.34
N ASN A 35 -7.20 15.05 4.74
CA ASN A 35 -8.46 15.08 4.02
C ASN A 35 -9.63 15.21 5.01
N ASN A 36 -10.69 15.94 4.68
CA ASN A 36 -11.80 16.20 5.61
C ASN A 36 -12.85 15.08 5.73
N TRP A 37 -12.88 14.10 4.81
CA TRP A 37 -14.06 13.26 4.57
C TRP A 37 -14.49 12.42 5.78
N ALA A 38 -13.59 11.61 6.34
CA ALA A 38 -13.98 10.67 7.38
C ALA A 38 -14.38 11.37 8.69
N ALA A 39 -13.89 12.58 8.96
CA ALA A 39 -14.26 13.31 10.17
C ALA A 39 -15.47 14.24 9.97
N LEU A 40 -15.51 14.95 8.84
CA LEU A 40 -16.40 16.08 8.65
C LEU A 40 -17.43 15.86 7.53
N MET A 41 -17.20 14.92 6.61
CA MET A 41 -18.03 14.71 5.42
C MET A 41 -18.31 16.07 4.71
N CYS A 42 -19.57 16.40 4.41
CA CYS A 42 -19.97 17.69 3.84
C CYS A 42 -19.90 18.89 4.81
N GLY A 43 -19.52 18.69 6.08
CA GLY A 43 -19.37 19.73 7.12
C GLY A 43 -18.14 20.63 6.93
N LEU A 44 -17.79 20.92 5.68
CA LEU A 44 -16.58 21.63 5.27
C LEU A 44 -16.87 23.08 4.88
N ASN A 45 -15.90 23.95 5.10
CA ASN A 45 -15.86 25.33 4.59
C ASN A 45 -14.39 25.80 4.55
N GLU A 46 -14.16 27.01 4.04
CA GLU A 46 -12.83 27.60 3.94
C GLU A 46 -12.06 27.65 5.28
N SER A 47 -12.75 27.95 6.39
CA SER A 47 -12.13 28.03 7.72
C SER A 47 -11.58 26.68 8.16
N VAL A 48 -12.28 25.57 7.86
CA VAL A 48 -11.80 24.21 8.19
C VAL A 48 -10.40 23.99 7.61
N PHE A 49 -10.19 24.31 6.33
CA PHE A 49 -8.89 24.08 5.68
C PHE A 49 -7.81 25.06 6.17
N VAL A 50 -8.18 26.32 6.43
CA VAL A 50 -7.24 27.31 6.98
C VAL A 50 -6.79 26.93 8.38
N GLU A 51 -7.72 26.60 9.28
CA GLU A 51 -7.43 26.24 10.68
C GLU A 51 -6.66 24.92 10.77
N THR A 52 -7.02 23.93 9.95
CA THR A 52 -6.27 22.68 9.84
C THR A 52 -4.83 22.93 9.36
N ALA A 53 -4.61 23.75 8.32
CA ALA A 53 -3.27 24.07 7.83
C ALA A 53 -2.41 24.74 8.91
N HIS A 54 -2.96 25.73 9.64
CA HIS A 54 -2.27 26.35 10.78
C HIS A 54 -1.95 25.34 11.89
N SER A 55 -2.85 24.42 12.17
CA SER A 55 -2.67 23.43 13.23
C SER A 55 -1.60 22.39 12.85
N ILE A 56 -1.59 21.92 11.60
CA ILE A 56 -0.53 21.03 11.08
C ILE A 56 0.84 21.71 11.16
N VAL A 57 0.94 23.01 10.86
CA VAL A 57 2.19 23.78 11.03
C VAL A 57 2.54 23.91 12.52
N LYS A 58 1.59 24.36 13.36
CA LYS A 58 1.75 24.57 14.80
C LYS A 58 2.23 23.32 15.53
N PHE A 59 1.71 22.15 15.16
CA PHE A 59 2.06 20.88 15.77
C PHE A 59 3.32 20.24 15.16
N GLY A 60 3.97 20.88 14.18
CA GLY A 60 5.18 20.36 13.54
C GLY A 60 4.93 19.18 12.60
N LEU A 61 3.66 18.92 12.23
CA LEU A 61 3.29 17.83 11.33
C LEU A 61 3.68 18.16 9.87
N LEU A 62 3.66 19.42 9.46
CA LEU A 62 4.20 19.80 8.14
C LEU A 62 5.69 19.40 8.03
N ASP A 63 6.48 19.73 9.05
CA ASP A 63 7.89 19.32 9.12
C ASP A 63 8.03 17.79 9.17
N ALA A 64 7.02 17.09 9.71
CA ALA A 64 6.93 15.62 9.75
C ALA A 64 6.70 14.98 8.38
N GLY A 65 6.27 15.77 7.39
CA GLY A 65 6.03 15.33 6.02
C GLY A 65 4.57 15.46 5.59
N TYR A 66 3.65 15.78 6.51
CA TYR A 66 2.22 15.97 6.22
C TYR A 66 2.01 17.27 5.43
N ASN A 67 2.28 17.21 4.13
CA ASN A 67 2.35 18.38 3.26
C ASN A 67 1.16 18.50 2.30
N ARG A 68 0.18 17.61 2.36
CA ARG A 68 -1.05 17.70 1.56
C ARG A 68 -2.24 18.20 2.35
N ILE A 69 -3.06 19.03 1.72
CA ILE A 69 -4.38 19.42 2.21
C ILE A 69 -5.38 19.14 1.09
N ASN A 70 -6.08 18.02 1.21
CA ASN A 70 -7.02 17.54 0.22
C ASN A 70 -8.45 17.92 0.66
N LEU A 71 -9.17 18.58 -0.24
CA LEU A 71 -10.58 18.90 -0.09
C LEU A 71 -11.40 17.81 -0.79
N ASP A 72 -12.30 17.18 -0.03
CA ASP A 72 -13.13 16.07 -0.49
C ASP A 72 -14.50 16.53 -1.01
N ASP A 73 -15.44 15.61 -1.23
CA ASP A 73 -16.76 15.89 -1.82
C ASP A 73 -17.55 17.00 -1.08
N CYS A 74 -18.60 17.50 -1.74
CA CYS A 74 -19.48 18.57 -1.28
C CYS A 74 -18.90 20.00 -1.33
N TRP A 75 -17.83 20.25 -2.07
CA TRP A 75 -17.25 21.60 -2.18
C TRP A 75 -17.93 22.50 -3.22
N SER A 76 -18.57 21.91 -4.23
CA SER A 76 -19.11 22.62 -5.39
C SER A 76 -20.56 23.09 -5.16
N THR A 77 -21.06 23.89 -6.09
CA THR A 77 -22.50 24.07 -6.30
C THR A 77 -23.15 22.77 -6.80
N MET A 78 -24.48 22.65 -6.66
CA MET A 78 -25.24 21.51 -7.19
C MET A 78 -25.41 21.55 -8.71
N GLU A 79 -25.22 22.71 -9.32
CA GLU A 79 -25.34 22.92 -10.76
C GLU A 79 -23.98 23.36 -11.33
N ARG A 80 -23.70 22.95 -12.56
CA ARG A 80 -22.55 23.45 -13.33
C ARG A 80 -22.80 24.90 -13.78
N ALA A 81 -21.71 25.61 -14.06
CA ALA A 81 -21.75 26.90 -14.75
C ALA A 81 -22.37 26.78 -16.15
N ALA A 82 -22.76 27.92 -16.72
CA ALA A 82 -23.31 27.98 -18.08
C ALA A 82 -22.35 27.48 -19.18
N ASN A 83 -21.03 27.51 -18.93
CA ASN A 83 -20.01 26.96 -19.83
C ASN A 83 -19.74 25.46 -19.59
N GLY A 84 -20.44 24.83 -18.64
CA GLY A 84 -20.28 23.43 -18.28
C GLY A 84 -19.23 23.14 -17.21
N SER A 85 -18.44 24.10 -16.73
CA SER A 85 -17.46 23.83 -15.65
C SER A 85 -18.14 23.67 -14.29
N MET A 86 -17.51 22.92 -13.39
CA MET A 86 -17.90 22.97 -11.97
C MET A 86 -17.63 24.37 -11.38
N GLU A 87 -18.46 24.81 -10.43
CA GLU A 87 -18.24 26.03 -9.65
C GLU A 87 -18.14 25.70 -8.16
N TRP A 88 -17.30 26.41 -7.43
CA TRP A 88 -17.25 26.26 -5.97
C TRP A 88 -18.45 26.95 -5.31
N ASP A 89 -18.91 26.43 -4.18
CA ASP A 89 -19.94 27.12 -3.40
C ASP A 89 -19.33 28.36 -2.71
N THR A 90 -19.72 29.55 -3.17
CA THR A 90 -19.23 30.84 -2.63
C THR A 90 -19.64 31.10 -1.18
N LYS A 91 -20.64 30.39 -0.64
CA LYS A 91 -20.97 30.45 0.80
C LYS A 91 -19.98 29.64 1.63
N LYS A 92 -19.51 28.50 1.10
CA LYS A 92 -18.49 27.66 1.75
C LYS A 92 -17.08 28.24 1.59
N PHE A 93 -16.81 28.81 0.42
CA PHE A 93 -15.51 29.37 0.02
C PHE A 93 -15.66 30.81 -0.48
N PRO A 94 -15.87 31.79 0.43
CA PRO A 94 -16.14 33.18 0.06
C PRO A 94 -14.98 33.89 -0.63
N ARG A 95 -13.72 33.45 -0.44
CA ARG A 95 -12.56 33.98 -1.18
C ARG A 95 -12.23 33.16 -2.42
N GLY A 96 -12.89 32.02 -2.62
CA GLY A 96 -12.74 31.10 -3.74
C GLY A 96 -11.58 30.11 -3.60
N LEU A 97 -11.68 29.01 -4.33
CA LEU A 97 -10.67 27.95 -4.31
C LEU A 97 -9.28 28.41 -4.83
N PRO A 98 -9.15 29.28 -5.86
CA PRO A 98 -7.85 29.83 -6.25
C PRO A 98 -7.15 30.63 -5.14
N TRP A 99 -7.92 31.30 -4.27
CA TRP A 99 -7.36 31.96 -3.10
C TRP A 99 -6.86 30.92 -2.09
N LEU A 100 -7.66 29.88 -1.81
CA LEU A 100 -7.32 28.84 -0.86
C LEU A 100 -6.06 28.06 -1.27
N THR A 101 -5.96 27.63 -2.53
CA THR A 101 -4.78 26.90 -3.04
C THR A 101 -3.52 27.76 -2.94
N LYS A 102 -3.59 29.03 -3.34
CA LYS A 102 -2.47 29.98 -3.21
C LYS A 102 -2.07 30.14 -1.75
N TYR A 103 -3.04 30.31 -0.86
CA TYR A 103 -2.81 30.45 0.58
C TYR A 103 -2.12 29.23 1.18
N LEU A 104 -2.60 28.02 0.85
CA LEU A 104 -2.00 26.76 1.30
C LEU A 104 -0.56 26.60 0.78
N LYS A 105 -0.29 26.97 -0.47
CA LYS A 105 1.06 26.93 -1.05
C LYS A 105 2.01 27.93 -0.38
N GLU A 106 1.55 29.12 -0.02
CA GLU A 106 2.34 30.10 0.74
C GLU A 106 2.77 29.57 2.12
N LEU A 107 2.00 28.63 2.70
CA LEU A 107 2.33 27.92 3.94
C LEU A 107 3.20 26.66 3.73
N GLY A 108 3.46 26.26 2.48
CA GLY A 108 4.26 25.09 2.14
C GLY A 108 3.46 23.80 1.85
N PHE A 109 2.14 23.89 1.70
CA PHE A 109 1.29 22.75 1.38
C PHE A 109 1.05 22.55 -0.13
N ILE A 110 0.74 21.31 -0.48
CA ILE A 110 0.29 20.84 -1.80
C ILE A 110 -1.23 20.65 -1.70
N PRO A 111 -2.04 21.50 -2.35
CA PRO A 111 -3.50 21.40 -2.28
C PRO A 111 -4.04 20.29 -3.20
N GLY A 112 -5.02 19.55 -2.71
CA GLY A 112 -5.75 18.54 -3.48
C GLY A 112 -7.26 18.80 -3.55
N ILE A 113 -7.90 18.29 -4.60
CA ILE A 113 -9.34 18.39 -4.85
C ILE A 113 -9.95 17.02 -5.11
N TYR A 114 -11.27 16.95 -5.01
CA TYR A 114 -12.09 15.78 -5.28
C TYR A 114 -13.02 16.01 -6.48
N THR A 115 -13.19 14.96 -7.28
CA THR A 115 -14.30 14.84 -8.23
C THR A 115 -14.68 13.36 -8.41
N ASP A 116 -15.64 13.08 -9.29
CA ASP A 116 -16.16 11.74 -9.52
C ASP A 116 -16.12 11.39 -11.02
N ALA A 117 -15.82 10.13 -11.34
CA ALA A 117 -15.80 9.61 -12.71
C ALA A 117 -17.20 9.48 -13.33
N GLY A 118 -18.27 9.42 -12.52
CA GLY A 118 -19.65 9.32 -12.98
C GLY A 118 -20.32 10.67 -13.25
N ASN A 119 -21.63 10.64 -13.48
CA ASN A 119 -22.42 11.85 -13.79
C ASN A 119 -22.63 12.75 -12.56
N LEU A 120 -22.61 12.16 -11.37
CA LEU A 120 -22.77 12.82 -10.08
C LEU A 120 -21.73 12.26 -9.10
N SER A 121 -21.24 13.08 -8.19
CA SER A 121 -20.46 12.60 -7.05
C SER A 121 -21.28 11.72 -6.12
N CYS A 122 -20.61 11.04 -5.19
CA CYS A 122 -21.27 10.26 -4.14
C CYS A 122 -22.27 11.09 -3.32
N GLY A 123 -21.98 12.37 -3.08
CA GLY A 123 -22.86 13.35 -2.43
C GLY A 123 -23.92 13.97 -3.34
N GLY A 124 -23.99 13.59 -4.62
CA GLY A 124 -24.97 14.08 -5.59
C GLY A 124 -24.63 15.43 -6.23
N TYR A 125 -23.38 15.90 -6.10
CA TYR A 125 -22.87 17.10 -6.79
C TYR A 125 -22.51 16.74 -8.23
N PRO A 126 -22.26 17.72 -9.14
CA PRO A 126 -21.82 17.39 -10.49
C PRO A 126 -20.59 16.46 -10.50
N GLY A 127 -20.68 15.36 -11.24
CA GLY A 127 -19.55 14.46 -11.55
C GLY A 127 -18.97 14.76 -12.92
N ALA A 128 -17.76 14.28 -13.22
CA ALA A 128 -16.96 14.71 -14.37
C ALA A 128 -17.17 13.91 -15.66
N PHE A 129 -18.08 12.93 -15.69
CA PHE A 129 -18.34 12.13 -16.89
C PHE A 129 -18.71 13.03 -18.09
N GLY A 130 -17.92 12.98 -19.16
CA GLY A 130 -18.06 13.82 -20.37
C GLY A 130 -17.52 15.26 -20.24
N TYR A 131 -16.94 15.62 -19.10
CA TYR A 131 -16.33 16.92 -18.81
C TYR A 131 -14.87 16.79 -18.30
N GLU A 132 -14.25 15.61 -18.43
CA GLU A 132 -13.00 15.23 -17.78
C GLU A 132 -11.87 16.23 -18.06
N ALA A 133 -11.64 16.56 -19.34
CA ALA A 133 -10.62 17.53 -19.75
C ALA A 133 -10.91 18.96 -19.24
N LEU A 134 -12.17 19.38 -19.26
CA LEU A 134 -12.58 20.71 -18.79
C LEU A 134 -12.37 20.84 -17.28
N ASP A 135 -12.83 19.86 -16.51
CA ASP A 135 -12.77 19.89 -15.05
C ASP A 135 -11.31 19.73 -14.58
N ALA A 136 -10.53 18.82 -15.17
CA ALA A 136 -9.11 18.68 -14.86
C ALA A 136 -8.32 19.98 -15.12
N GLN A 137 -8.56 20.65 -16.25
CA GLN A 137 -7.93 21.95 -16.54
C GLN A 137 -8.39 23.03 -15.56
N THR A 138 -9.68 23.06 -15.21
CA THR A 138 -10.21 24.01 -14.22
C THR A 138 -9.53 23.84 -12.87
N PHE A 139 -9.31 22.60 -12.43
CA PHE A 139 -8.59 22.31 -11.18
C PHE A 139 -7.12 22.72 -11.24
N ALA A 140 -6.45 22.48 -12.37
CA ALA A 140 -5.08 22.94 -12.60
C ALA A 140 -4.99 24.48 -12.56
N ASP A 141 -5.93 25.18 -13.20
CA ASP A 141 -5.99 26.64 -13.24
C ASP A 141 -6.26 27.24 -11.85
N TRP A 142 -7.07 26.56 -11.03
CA TRP A 142 -7.25 26.91 -9.63
C TRP A 142 -6.03 26.56 -8.77
N GLY A 143 -5.05 25.86 -9.30
CA GLY A 143 -3.78 25.57 -8.65
C GLY A 143 -3.77 24.30 -7.80
N PHE A 144 -4.66 23.34 -8.04
CA PHE A 144 -4.57 22.03 -7.39
C PHE A 144 -3.44 21.17 -7.99
N GLU A 145 -2.81 20.35 -7.14
CA GLU A 145 -1.66 19.50 -7.47
C GLU A 145 -1.89 18.04 -7.05
N PHE A 146 -3.15 17.71 -6.72
CA PHE A 146 -3.61 16.38 -6.38
C PHE A 146 -5.11 16.29 -6.73
N VAL A 147 -5.54 15.19 -7.34
CA VAL A 147 -6.95 14.93 -7.61
C VAL A 147 -7.31 13.53 -7.12
N LYS A 148 -8.33 13.44 -6.25
CA LYS A 148 -9.04 12.21 -5.93
C LYS A 148 -10.21 12.09 -6.90
N LEU A 149 -10.23 11.00 -7.67
CA LEU A 149 -11.32 10.66 -8.57
C LEU A 149 -12.09 9.47 -8.00
N ASP A 150 -13.35 9.72 -7.68
CA ASP A 150 -14.27 8.71 -7.19
C ASP A 150 -14.99 7.99 -8.35
N GLY A 151 -15.93 7.09 -8.04
CA GLY A 151 -16.63 6.27 -9.04
C GLY A 151 -18.13 6.11 -8.81
N CYS A 152 -18.77 7.00 -8.04
CA CYS A 152 -20.21 6.93 -7.84
C CYS A 152 -20.95 7.30 -9.14
N ASN A 153 -22.18 6.79 -9.30
CA ASN A 153 -23.07 7.19 -10.41
C ASN A 153 -22.46 7.05 -11.83
N MET A 154 -21.59 6.06 -12.03
CA MET A 154 -21.14 5.64 -13.36
C MET A 154 -22.34 5.21 -14.21
N PRO A 155 -22.40 5.55 -15.51
CA PRO A 155 -23.57 5.28 -16.34
C PRO A 155 -23.97 3.80 -16.41
N THR A 156 -23.00 2.89 -16.49
CA THR A 156 -23.24 1.44 -16.54
C THR A 156 -22.58 0.67 -15.40
N GLY A 157 -21.49 1.20 -14.84
CA GLY A 157 -20.78 0.61 -13.70
C GLY A 157 -19.97 -0.65 -14.04
N THR A 158 -19.68 -0.91 -15.32
CA THR A 158 -18.88 -2.08 -15.73
C THR A 158 -17.38 -1.83 -15.56
N GLU A 159 -16.61 -2.91 -15.37
CA GLU A 159 -15.14 -2.80 -15.26
C GLU A 159 -14.52 -2.13 -16.50
N GLU A 160 -15.02 -2.45 -17.69
CA GLU A 160 -14.54 -1.86 -18.94
C GLU A 160 -14.84 -0.36 -19.03
N GLU A 161 -15.97 0.11 -18.50
CA GLU A 161 -16.31 1.53 -18.44
C GLU A 161 -15.39 2.28 -17.48
N TYR A 162 -15.17 1.74 -16.26
CA TYR A 162 -14.22 2.31 -15.31
C TYR A 162 -12.83 2.42 -15.91
N LYS A 163 -12.34 1.36 -16.55
CA LYS A 163 -11.04 1.36 -17.22
C LYS A 163 -10.95 2.45 -18.29
N SER A 164 -12.01 2.63 -19.08
CA SER A 164 -12.06 3.67 -20.11
C SER A 164 -12.01 5.07 -19.51
N VAL A 165 -12.81 5.36 -18.48
CA VAL A 165 -12.91 6.70 -17.88
C VAL A 165 -11.64 7.04 -17.10
N TYR A 166 -11.15 6.14 -16.25
CA TYR A 166 -9.91 6.36 -15.49
C TYR A 166 -8.68 6.44 -16.40
N GLY A 167 -8.65 5.65 -17.48
CA GLY A 167 -7.62 5.77 -18.51
C GLY A 167 -7.67 7.11 -19.25
N HIS A 168 -8.87 7.62 -19.54
CA HIS A 168 -9.02 8.94 -20.14
C HIS A 168 -8.54 10.06 -19.20
N TRP A 169 -8.88 9.96 -17.91
CA TRP A 169 -8.35 10.86 -16.88
C TRP A 169 -6.83 10.83 -16.83
N HIS A 170 -6.20 9.65 -16.87
CA HIS A 170 -4.75 9.54 -16.95
C HIS A 170 -4.17 10.30 -18.14
N ASP A 171 -4.72 10.11 -19.34
CA ASP A 171 -4.26 10.79 -20.56
C ASP A 171 -4.37 12.32 -20.43
N VAL A 172 -5.50 12.82 -19.90
CA VAL A 172 -5.74 14.25 -19.65
C VAL A 172 -4.72 14.82 -18.66
N LEU A 173 -4.46 14.12 -17.55
CA LEU A 173 -3.50 14.57 -16.54
C LEU A 173 -2.05 14.55 -17.08
N GLU A 174 -1.70 13.58 -17.92
CA GLU A 174 -0.40 13.54 -18.59
C GLU A 174 -0.25 14.64 -19.66
N ASP A 175 -1.32 15.08 -20.31
CA ASP A 175 -1.30 16.26 -21.17
C ASP A 175 -1.08 17.55 -20.37
N ILE A 176 -1.83 17.75 -19.28
CA ILE A 176 -1.63 18.90 -18.37
C ILE A 176 -0.18 18.91 -17.83
N ARG A 177 0.35 17.74 -17.46
CA ARG A 177 1.72 17.57 -16.95
C ARG A 177 2.80 18.08 -17.91
N LYS A 178 2.56 18.05 -19.22
CA LYS A 178 3.52 18.60 -20.21
C LYS A 178 3.58 20.13 -20.19
N GLU A 179 2.53 20.78 -19.66
CA GLU A 179 2.35 22.23 -19.69
C GLU A 179 2.62 22.90 -18.33
N THR A 180 2.64 22.13 -17.23
CA THR A 180 2.87 22.63 -15.87
C THR A 180 4.15 22.10 -15.24
N LYS A 181 4.70 22.88 -14.29
CA LYS A 181 5.78 22.42 -13.40
C LYS A 181 5.27 21.69 -12.16
N ASN A 182 3.98 21.81 -11.88
CA ASN A 182 3.33 21.24 -10.72
C ASN A 182 2.20 20.30 -11.16
N PRO A 183 2.54 19.11 -11.69
CA PRO A 183 1.54 18.16 -12.16
C PRO A 183 0.69 17.60 -11.00
N MET A 184 -0.56 17.27 -11.31
CA MET A 184 -1.45 16.65 -10.34
C MET A 184 -1.09 15.19 -10.10
N VAL A 185 -1.00 14.81 -8.82
CA VAL A 185 -0.99 13.41 -8.39
C VAL A 185 -2.41 12.84 -8.55
N PHE A 186 -2.53 11.68 -9.19
CA PHE A 186 -3.81 11.03 -9.45
C PHE A 186 -4.10 9.92 -8.43
N SER A 187 -5.14 10.13 -7.62
CA SER A 187 -5.65 9.19 -6.62
C SER A 187 -6.95 8.55 -7.10
N GLU A 188 -6.93 7.24 -7.28
CA GLU A 188 -7.98 6.50 -7.96
C GLU A 188 -8.87 5.71 -6.98
N SER A 189 -10.19 5.84 -7.06
CA SER A 189 -11.10 5.02 -6.25
C SER A 189 -11.65 3.77 -6.96
N ALA A 190 -11.35 3.58 -8.25
CA ALA A 190 -11.94 2.51 -9.06
C ALA A 190 -11.96 1.12 -8.41
N PRO A 191 -10.86 0.60 -7.80
CA PRO A 191 -10.90 -0.75 -7.26
C PRO A 191 -11.85 -0.93 -6.06
N ALA A 192 -12.16 0.13 -5.31
CA ALA A 192 -13.13 0.07 -4.22
C ALA A 192 -14.53 -0.41 -4.68
N TYR A 193 -14.93 -0.09 -5.91
CA TYR A 193 -16.23 -0.42 -6.48
C TYR A 193 -16.39 -1.87 -6.93
N PHE A 194 -15.29 -2.61 -7.00
CA PHE A 194 -15.27 -4.03 -7.36
C PHE A 194 -14.86 -4.93 -6.19
N ALA A 195 -14.50 -4.32 -5.05
CA ALA A 195 -14.11 -5.04 -3.85
C ALA A 195 -15.28 -5.84 -3.28
N GLU A 196 -14.99 -6.83 -2.42
CA GLU A 196 -15.98 -7.59 -1.66
C GLU A 196 -17.00 -8.38 -2.51
N ALA A 197 -16.76 -8.54 -3.81
CA ALA A 197 -17.61 -9.33 -4.67
C ALA A 197 -17.49 -10.84 -4.39
N ALA A 198 -18.58 -11.58 -4.63
CA ALA A 198 -18.57 -13.04 -4.58
C ALA A 198 -17.55 -13.65 -5.57
N ASN A 199 -17.21 -12.93 -6.64
CA ASN A 199 -16.12 -13.25 -7.55
C ASN A 199 -15.24 -12.00 -7.75
N LEU A 200 -13.95 -12.09 -7.43
CA LEU A 200 -13.03 -10.96 -7.51
C LEU A 200 -12.36 -10.81 -8.89
N THR A 201 -12.75 -11.56 -9.92
CA THR A 201 -12.18 -11.41 -11.27
C THR A 201 -12.16 -9.95 -11.74
N ASN A 202 -13.28 -9.22 -11.65
CA ASN A 202 -13.28 -7.80 -12.06
C ASN A 202 -12.38 -6.93 -11.17
N TRP A 203 -12.35 -7.18 -9.86
CA TRP A 203 -11.44 -6.46 -8.97
C TRP A 203 -9.97 -6.69 -9.33
N TYR A 204 -9.59 -7.93 -9.66
CA TYR A 204 -8.25 -8.23 -10.16
C TYR A 204 -7.96 -7.53 -11.50
N LYS A 205 -8.93 -7.45 -12.43
CA LYS A 205 -8.79 -6.65 -13.67
C LYS A 205 -8.47 -5.20 -13.37
N VAL A 206 -9.23 -4.62 -12.45
CA VAL A 206 -9.01 -3.23 -12.01
C VAL A 206 -7.62 -3.04 -11.45
N MET A 207 -7.20 -3.90 -10.53
CA MET A 207 -5.85 -3.85 -9.95
C MET A 207 -4.72 -4.05 -10.97
N ASP A 208 -5.00 -4.66 -12.13
CA ASP A 208 -4.00 -4.84 -13.19
C ASP A 208 -3.77 -3.59 -14.07
N TRP A 209 -4.75 -2.68 -14.16
CA TRP A 209 -4.64 -1.45 -14.94
C TRP A 209 -4.48 -0.18 -14.11
N VAL A 210 -5.06 -0.10 -12.92
CA VAL A 210 -4.98 1.08 -12.04
C VAL A 210 -3.54 1.53 -11.79
N PRO A 211 -2.56 0.65 -11.48
CA PRO A 211 -1.18 1.07 -11.26
C PRO A 211 -0.44 1.65 -12.48
N LYS A 212 -1.07 1.64 -13.65
CA LYS A 212 -0.56 2.24 -14.89
C LYS A 212 -1.10 3.65 -15.09
N PHE A 213 -2.18 4.02 -14.40
CA PHE A 213 -2.89 5.28 -14.59
C PHE A 213 -2.54 6.30 -13.49
N GLY A 214 -2.67 5.93 -12.22
CA GLY A 214 -2.43 6.86 -11.12
C GLY A 214 -1.24 6.51 -10.24
N GLN A 215 -1.10 7.28 -9.16
CA GLN A 215 -0.02 7.14 -8.19
C GLN A 215 -0.47 6.45 -6.90
N LEU A 216 -1.78 6.32 -6.69
CA LEU A 216 -2.34 5.60 -5.57
C LEU A 216 -3.77 5.20 -5.86
N ALA A 217 -4.24 4.12 -5.23
CA ALA A 217 -5.63 3.74 -5.36
C ALA A 217 -6.23 3.10 -4.11
N ARG A 218 -7.48 3.49 -3.85
CA ARG A 218 -8.36 2.89 -2.84
C ARG A 218 -8.86 1.55 -3.34
N HIS A 219 -8.60 0.49 -2.58
CA HIS A 219 -8.83 -0.90 -3.02
C HIS A 219 -9.96 -1.63 -2.28
N SER A 220 -10.62 -0.93 -1.35
CA SER A 220 -11.72 -1.43 -0.53
C SER A 220 -12.69 -0.31 -0.21
N ARG A 221 -13.84 -0.65 0.40
CA ARG A 221 -14.76 0.34 0.97
C ARG A 221 -14.07 1.27 1.97
N ASP A 222 -14.77 2.37 2.26
CA ASP A 222 -14.31 3.40 3.18
C ASP A 222 -14.08 2.84 4.59
N SER A 223 -13.02 3.36 5.21
CA SER A 223 -12.89 3.38 6.66
C SER A 223 -14.06 4.15 7.26
N LEU A 224 -14.49 3.72 8.44
CA LEU A 224 -15.69 4.20 9.08
C LEU A 224 -15.59 5.70 9.42
N VAL A 225 -16.55 6.48 8.90
CA VAL A 225 -16.66 7.93 9.11
C VAL A 225 -17.23 8.26 10.50
N PHE A 226 -16.97 9.46 11.01
CA PHE A 226 -17.27 9.89 12.38
C PHE A 226 -18.74 9.78 12.79
N ASN A 227 -19.68 9.96 11.85
CA ASN A 227 -21.12 9.88 12.12
C ASN A 227 -21.78 8.57 11.65
N SER A 228 -20.98 7.54 11.44
CA SER A 228 -21.39 6.24 10.87
C SER A 228 -22.27 5.38 11.78
N THR A 229 -22.39 5.70 13.08
CA THR A 229 -23.32 5.02 13.99
C THR A 229 -24.78 5.10 13.53
N LEU A 230 -25.09 6.06 12.64
CA LEU A 230 -26.39 6.18 11.96
C LEU A 230 -26.63 5.09 10.90
N TYR A 231 -25.59 4.49 10.32
CA TYR A 231 -25.66 3.56 9.19
C TYR A 231 -25.15 2.15 9.54
N TRP A 232 -24.21 2.04 10.47
CA TRP A 232 -23.55 0.80 10.87
C TRP A 232 -23.42 0.72 12.41
N PRO A 233 -24.53 0.62 13.15
CA PRO A 233 -24.51 0.73 14.61
C PRO A 233 -23.72 -0.37 15.33
N ASP A 234 -23.46 -1.50 14.66
CA ASP A 234 -22.81 -2.68 15.23
C ASP A 234 -21.33 -2.84 14.82
N ILE A 235 -20.76 -1.87 14.08
CA ILE A 235 -19.36 -1.92 13.63
C ILE A 235 -18.56 -0.88 14.42
N THR A 236 -17.55 -1.34 15.16
CA THR A 236 -16.65 -0.41 15.86
C THR A 236 -15.67 0.26 14.90
N GLY A 237 -15.06 1.37 15.33
CA GLY A 237 -13.95 1.97 14.59
C GLY A 237 -12.86 0.95 14.29
N TRP A 238 -12.46 0.16 15.28
CA TRP A 238 -11.39 -0.84 15.13
C TRP A 238 -11.75 -1.95 14.15
N ASP A 239 -13.00 -2.45 14.17
CA ASP A 239 -13.49 -3.44 13.19
C ASP A 239 -13.35 -2.91 11.75
N SER A 240 -13.64 -1.62 11.54
CA SER A 240 -13.45 -0.99 10.24
C SER A 240 -12.00 -0.94 9.80
N ILE A 241 -11.07 -0.56 10.69
CA ILE A 241 -9.63 -0.52 10.35
C ILE A 241 -9.11 -1.93 10.06
N MET A 242 -9.54 -2.91 10.85
CA MET A 242 -9.15 -4.30 10.64
C MET A 242 -9.73 -4.90 9.35
N PHE A 243 -10.89 -4.43 8.91
CA PHE A 243 -11.41 -4.76 7.59
C PHE A 243 -10.48 -4.24 6.48
N ASN A 244 -10.12 -2.95 6.50
CA ASN A 244 -9.23 -2.34 5.50
C ASN A 244 -7.83 -2.98 5.52
N TYR A 245 -7.28 -3.26 6.72
CA TYR A 245 -6.05 -4.03 6.90
C TYR A 245 -6.14 -5.41 6.21
N GLY A 246 -7.24 -6.14 6.38
CA GLY A 246 -7.45 -7.45 5.76
C GLY A 246 -7.56 -7.42 4.23
N GLN A 247 -7.91 -6.28 3.64
CA GLN A 247 -7.82 -6.06 2.19
C GLN A 247 -6.37 -5.71 1.80
N GLN A 248 -5.74 -4.81 2.55
CA GLN A 248 -4.41 -4.28 2.27
C GLN A 248 -3.35 -5.40 2.21
N VAL A 249 -3.38 -6.39 3.11
CA VAL A 249 -2.42 -7.50 3.13
C VAL A 249 -2.36 -8.31 1.82
N ARG A 250 -3.36 -8.20 0.93
CA ARG A 250 -3.44 -8.90 -0.36
C ARG A 250 -2.60 -8.24 -1.47
N LEU A 251 -2.11 -7.02 -1.25
CA LEU A 251 -1.80 -6.08 -2.33
C LEU A 251 -0.31 -5.80 -2.57
N ALA A 252 0.58 -6.35 -1.74
CA ALA A 252 2.00 -6.00 -1.76
C ALA A 252 2.67 -6.13 -3.14
N ARG A 253 2.16 -7.01 -4.03
CA ARG A 253 2.68 -7.19 -5.39
C ARG A 253 2.48 -5.99 -6.33
N TYR A 254 1.52 -5.12 -6.01
CA TYR A 254 1.18 -3.96 -6.82
C TYR A 254 2.02 -2.72 -6.48
N GLN A 255 2.48 -2.63 -5.23
CA GLN A 255 3.15 -1.46 -4.72
C GLN A 255 4.59 -1.33 -5.20
N LYS A 256 4.97 -0.11 -5.59
CA LYS A 256 6.32 0.25 -6.01
C LYS A 256 6.49 1.78 -5.93
N PRO A 257 7.72 2.32 -5.98
CA PRO A 257 7.90 3.76 -6.14
C PRO A 257 7.09 4.29 -7.34
N GLY A 258 6.22 5.27 -7.10
CA GLY A 258 5.29 5.79 -8.09
C GLY A 258 3.87 5.21 -8.05
N TYR A 259 3.59 4.16 -7.26
CA TYR A 259 2.24 3.63 -7.04
C TYR A 259 2.07 3.04 -5.63
N PHE A 260 1.05 3.50 -4.90
CA PHE A 260 0.78 3.10 -3.51
C PHE A 260 -0.61 2.50 -3.35
N ASN A 261 -0.71 1.38 -2.63
CA ASN A 261 -2.01 0.86 -2.23
C ASN A 261 -2.57 1.73 -1.10
N ASP A 262 -3.78 2.25 -1.26
CA ASP A 262 -4.42 3.16 -0.31
C ASP A 262 -5.49 2.43 0.54
N PRO A 263 -5.19 2.10 1.81
CA PRO A 263 -6.13 1.48 2.73
C PRO A 263 -7.08 2.49 3.40
N ASP A 264 -7.12 3.74 2.93
CA ASP A 264 -7.96 4.85 3.39
C ASP A 264 -7.38 5.66 4.57
N PHE A 265 -8.15 6.65 5.04
CA PHE A 265 -7.73 7.68 5.99
C PHE A 265 -7.32 7.20 7.39
N LEU A 266 -6.46 8.00 8.04
CA LEU A 266 -6.16 7.94 9.46
C LEU A 266 -7.23 8.71 10.27
N ASN A 267 -8.24 8.00 10.77
CA ASN A 267 -9.38 8.58 11.52
C ASN A 267 -9.03 8.79 13.01
N VAL A 268 -7.99 9.57 13.27
CA VAL A 268 -7.32 9.64 14.58
C VAL A 268 -8.15 10.25 15.71
N ASP A 269 -9.20 11.01 15.41
CA ASP A 269 -10.08 11.61 16.41
C ASP A 269 -11.38 10.83 16.64
N HIS A 270 -11.61 9.75 15.88
CA HIS A 270 -12.82 8.97 16.01
C HIS A 270 -12.99 8.45 17.44
N PHE A 271 -14.15 8.73 18.03
CA PHE A 271 -14.42 8.58 19.46
C PHE A 271 -14.38 7.12 19.95
N ASP A 272 -14.59 6.17 19.04
CA ASP A 272 -14.67 4.74 19.32
C ASP A 272 -13.32 4.01 19.27
N TYR A 273 -12.20 4.72 19.05
CA TYR A 273 -10.87 4.14 19.20
C TYR A 273 -10.30 4.38 20.60
N THR A 274 -9.71 3.36 21.18
CA THR A 274 -8.71 3.51 22.23
C THR A 274 -7.43 4.15 21.67
N LEU A 275 -6.63 4.79 22.53
CA LEU A 275 -5.34 5.34 22.09
C LEU A 275 -4.41 4.27 21.49
N GLU A 276 -4.44 3.05 22.03
CA GLU A 276 -3.63 1.94 21.51
C GLU A 276 -4.07 1.52 20.10
N GLU A 277 -5.37 1.47 19.82
CA GLU A 277 -5.87 1.20 18.47
C GLU A 277 -5.47 2.30 17.47
N LYS A 278 -5.52 3.57 17.89
CA LYS A 278 -5.05 4.71 17.06
C LYS A 278 -3.55 4.57 16.72
N ARG A 279 -2.72 4.21 17.71
CA ARG A 279 -1.29 3.96 17.52
C ARG A 279 -1.05 2.78 16.59
N SER A 280 -1.77 1.68 16.80
CA SER A 280 -1.69 0.49 15.95
C SER A 280 -2.12 0.77 14.52
N HIS A 281 -3.20 1.52 14.30
CA HIS A 281 -3.63 1.97 12.99
C HIS A 281 -2.48 2.70 12.26
N PHE A 282 -1.89 3.70 12.90
CA PHE A 282 -0.75 4.44 12.35
C PHE A 282 0.46 3.54 12.03
N ALA A 283 0.84 2.63 12.94
CA ALA A 283 1.97 1.73 12.74
C ALA A 283 1.73 0.70 11.62
N LEU A 284 0.50 0.20 11.47
CA LEU A 284 0.14 -0.72 10.40
C LEU A 284 0.19 -0.05 9.03
N TRP A 285 -0.40 1.14 8.89
CA TRP A 285 -0.34 1.93 7.65
C TRP A 285 1.11 2.24 7.29
N SER A 286 1.90 2.68 8.27
CA SER A 286 3.33 2.96 8.07
C SER A 286 4.12 1.71 7.67
N SER A 287 3.80 0.55 8.23
CA SER A 287 4.42 -0.72 7.85
C SER A 287 4.12 -1.07 6.39
N PHE A 288 2.93 -0.71 5.91
CA PHE A 288 2.53 -0.90 4.52
C PHE A 288 3.14 0.11 3.55
N SER A 289 3.81 1.18 4.00
CA SER A 289 4.12 2.32 3.11
C SER A 289 2.83 2.80 2.43
N ALA A 290 1.79 3.04 3.22
CA ALA A 290 0.50 3.51 2.76
C ALA A 290 0.44 5.05 2.81
N PRO A 291 -0.47 5.69 2.06
CA PRO A 291 -0.79 7.10 2.30
C PRO A 291 -1.08 7.38 3.78
N LEU A 292 -0.40 8.36 4.38
CA LEU A 292 -0.67 8.81 5.76
C LEU A 292 -1.50 10.09 5.71
N ILE A 293 -2.79 9.93 5.36
CA ILE A 293 -3.73 11.04 5.22
C ILE A 293 -4.62 11.11 6.47
N ILE A 294 -4.40 12.12 7.30
CA ILE A 294 -5.18 12.40 8.50
C ILE A 294 -6.59 12.85 8.08
N SER A 295 -7.62 12.26 8.68
CA SER A 295 -8.97 12.79 8.63
C SER A 295 -9.51 12.95 10.04
N ALA A 296 -9.43 14.18 10.55
CA ALA A 296 -9.79 14.58 11.90
C ALA A 296 -10.03 16.09 12.00
N TRP A 297 -10.69 16.56 13.05
CA TRP A 297 -10.60 17.97 13.43
C TRP A 297 -9.24 18.25 14.08
N VAL A 298 -8.24 18.57 13.23
CA VAL A 298 -6.84 18.73 13.64
C VAL A 298 -6.62 19.70 14.80
N PRO A 299 -7.28 20.88 14.86
CA PRO A 299 -7.04 21.85 15.94
C PRO A 299 -7.21 21.31 17.36
N ASP A 300 -8.05 20.28 17.56
CA ASP A 300 -8.37 19.70 18.86
C ASP A 300 -7.64 18.39 19.15
N LEU A 301 -6.71 17.94 18.29
CA LEU A 301 -5.91 16.75 18.57
C LEU A 301 -5.11 16.93 19.86
N SER A 302 -5.14 15.91 20.72
CA SER A 302 -4.38 15.91 21.97
C SER A 302 -2.89 15.75 21.70
N SER A 303 -2.07 16.06 22.71
CA SER A 303 -0.63 15.82 22.63
C SER A 303 -0.28 14.36 22.33
N MET A 304 -1.12 13.41 22.75
CA MET A 304 -0.89 11.97 22.51
C MET A 304 -1.11 11.61 21.04
N GLU A 305 -2.14 12.18 20.37
CA GLU A 305 -2.30 11.99 18.92
C GLU A 305 -1.15 12.62 18.15
N ILE A 306 -0.75 13.84 18.52
CA ILE A 306 0.37 14.53 17.87
C ILE A 306 1.69 13.77 18.05
N GLU A 307 1.92 13.16 19.21
CA GLU A 307 3.15 12.41 19.49
C GLU A 307 3.35 11.23 18.54
N TYR A 308 2.35 10.36 18.37
CA TYR A 308 2.54 9.22 17.47
C TYR A 308 2.49 9.63 16.00
N LEU A 309 1.65 10.60 15.62
CA LEU A 309 1.62 11.14 14.25
C LEU A 309 2.95 11.80 13.88
N GLY A 310 3.66 12.40 14.83
CA GLY A 310 4.97 13.00 14.64
C GLY A 310 6.16 12.03 14.73
N ASN A 311 5.93 10.73 14.98
CA ASN A 311 7.00 9.77 15.23
C ASN A 311 7.87 9.54 13.99
N ARG A 312 9.04 10.17 13.98
CA ARG A 312 9.99 10.16 12.85
C ARG A 312 10.55 8.78 12.51
N ASP A 313 10.68 7.89 13.49
CA ASP A 313 11.22 6.55 13.25
C ASP A 313 10.22 5.67 12.48
N ILE A 314 8.92 5.80 12.80
CA ILE A 314 7.85 5.09 12.10
C ILE A 314 7.56 5.74 10.74
N ILE A 315 7.53 7.07 10.64
CA ILE A 315 7.41 7.77 9.35
C ILE A 315 8.56 7.38 8.40
N ALA A 316 9.79 7.22 8.90
CA ALA A 316 10.91 6.79 8.05
C ALA A 316 10.73 5.37 7.48
N VAL A 317 9.96 4.52 8.15
CA VAL A 317 9.58 3.19 7.63
C VAL A 317 8.50 3.29 6.56
N ASP A 318 7.53 4.19 6.75
CA ASP A 318 6.49 4.48 5.75
C ASP A 318 7.10 5.07 4.47
N GLN A 319 7.94 6.08 4.63
CA GLN A 319 8.61 6.84 3.59
C GLN A 319 9.91 6.18 3.09
N ASP A 320 10.12 4.88 3.34
CA ASP A 320 11.30 4.17 2.87
C ASP A 320 11.37 4.21 1.32
N PRO A 321 12.52 4.54 0.71
CA PRO A 321 12.63 4.67 -0.75
C PRO A 321 12.34 3.42 -1.58
N LEU A 322 12.35 2.22 -0.97
CA LEU A 322 11.92 1.01 -1.69
C LEU A 322 10.41 0.96 -1.90
N ALA A 323 9.63 1.75 -1.13
CA ALA A 323 8.18 1.76 -1.12
C ALA A 323 7.56 0.35 -0.96
N LEU A 324 8.29 -0.59 -0.35
CA LEU A 324 7.77 -1.94 -0.18
C LEU A 324 6.63 -1.94 0.84
N GLN A 325 5.58 -2.69 0.52
CA GLN A 325 4.55 -3.01 1.48
C GLN A 325 5.00 -4.17 2.37
N ALA A 326 4.81 -4.07 3.68
CA ALA A 326 5.02 -5.21 4.57
C ALA A 326 4.05 -6.35 4.27
N THR A 327 4.57 -7.58 4.20
CA THR A 327 3.79 -8.79 3.91
C THR A 327 3.59 -9.63 5.16
N LEU A 328 2.46 -10.35 5.23
CA LEU A 328 2.19 -11.33 6.28
C LEU A 328 3.22 -12.47 6.25
N VAL A 329 3.94 -12.60 7.34
CA VAL A 329 4.92 -13.66 7.57
C VAL A 329 4.29 -14.84 8.29
N SER A 330 3.41 -14.54 9.23
CA SER A 330 2.76 -15.48 10.12
C SER A 330 1.49 -14.86 10.63
N GLN A 331 0.44 -15.67 10.77
CA GLN A 331 -0.83 -15.26 11.35
C GLN A 331 -1.41 -16.44 12.13
N ASP A 332 -2.08 -16.13 13.24
CA ASP A 332 -3.02 -17.02 13.92
C ASP A 332 -4.26 -16.23 14.39
N GLY A 333 -5.04 -16.78 15.33
CA GLY A 333 -6.22 -16.10 15.87
C GLY A 333 -5.92 -14.91 16.80
N THR A 334 -4.65 -14.63 17.10
CA THR A 334 -4.21 -13.58 18.03
C THR A 334 -3.10 -12.71 17.45
N TRP A 335 -2.13 -13.28 16.75
CA TRP A 335 -0.93 -12.57 16.31
C TRP A 335 -0.83 -12.50 14.80
N ASP A 336 -0.59 -11.29 14.30
CA ASP A 336 -0.20 -11.03 12.93
C ASP A 336 1.25 -10.51 12.92
N ILE A 337 2.11 -11.14 12.11
CA ILE A 337 3.53 -10.81 11.99
C ILE A 337 3.78 -10.32 10.57
N LEU A 338 4.24 -9.09 10.40
CA LEU A 338 4.55 -8.49 9.11
C LEU A 338 6.02 -8.09 9.02
N THR A 339 6.55 -8.09 7.80
CA THR A 339 7.94 -7.67 7.54
C THR A 339 8.09 -7.06 6.15
N LYS A 340 9.08 -6.18 6.00
CA LYS A 340 9.62 -5.72 4.72
C LYS A 340 11.11 -5.43 4.86
N ASP A 341 11.80 -5.42 3.73
CA ASP A 341 13.14 -4.87 3.64
C ASP A 341 13.07 -3.34 3.59
N LEU A 342 14.11 -2.68 4.11
CA LEU A 342 14.32 -1.24 4.03
C LEU A 342 15.51 -0.93 3.12
N ALA A 343 15.52 0.26 2.50
CA ALA A 343 16.51 0.66 1.50
C ALA A 343 17.95 0.58 2.00
N ASN A 344 18.16 0.82 3.30
CA ASN A 344 19.47 0.77 3.94
C ASN A 344 19.96 -0.66 4.24
N GLY A 345 19.19 -1.69 3.89
CA GLY A 345 19.50 -3.09 4.15
C GLY A 345 19.03 -3.61 5.51
N ASP A 346 18.34 -2.79 6.30
CA ASP A 346 17.66 -3.22 7.52
C ASP A 346 16.38 -4.00 7.21
N ARG A 347 15.81 -4.64 8.24
CA ARG A 347 14.54 -5.36 8.17
C ARG A 347 13.54 -4.77 9.14
N LEU A 348 12.32 -4.50 8.68
CA LEU A 348 11.20 -4.14 9.54
C LEU A 348 10.55 -5.41 10.12
N LEU A 349 10.18 -5.38 11.40
CA LEU A 349 9.29 -6.35 12.03
C LEU A 349 8.14 -5.61 12.70
N THR A 350 6.91 -5.91 12.28
CA THR A 350 5.68 -5.41 12.92
C THR A 350 4.90 -6.59 13.46
N ILE A 351 4.48 -6.51 14.72
CA ILE A 351 3.73 -7.54 15.44
C ILE A 351 2.44 -6.90 15.93
N LEU A 352 1.30 -7.36 15.45
CA LEU A 352 -0.02 -6.91 15.88
C LEU A 352 -0.65 -7.95 16.81
N ASN A 353 -1.11 -7.50 17.97
CA ASN A 353 -1.95 -8.28 18.87
C ASN A 353 -3.43 -8.04 18.53
N ARG A 354 -4.06 -8.97 17.83
CA ARG A 354 -5.51 -8.98 17.55
C ARG A 354 -6.34 -9.54 18.70
N GLY A 355 -5.70 -10.04 19.75
CA GLY A 355 -6.38 -10.57 20.93
C GLY A 355 -6.91 -9.48 21.85
N ASN A 356 -7.79 -9.90 22.75
CA ASN A 356 -8.52 -9.04 23.70
C ASN A 356 -7.76 -8.80 25.03
N SER A 357 -6.47 -9.14 25.08
CA SER A 357 -5.65 -8.99 26.29
C SER A 357 -4.19 -8.69 25.95
N THR A 358 -3.51 -8.01 26.88
CA THR A 358 -2.06 -7.80 26.80
C THR A 358 -1.33 -9.14 26.83
N ALA A 359 -0.39 -9.32 25.91
CA ALA A 359 0.41 -10.53 25.82
C ALA A 359 1.79 -10.26 25.21
N SER A 360 2.71 -11.21 25.39
CA SER A 360 4.06 -11.16 24.79
C SER A 360 4.16 -12.18 23.66
N HIS A 361 5.01 -11.89 22.67
CA HIS A 361 5.26 -12.78 21.53
C HIS A 361 6.74 -12.83 21.16
N ILE A 362 7.21 -13.99 20.69
CA ILE A 362 8.61 -14.20 20.27
C ILE A 362 8.63 -14.53 18.78
N VAL A 363 9.44 -13.80 18.02
CA VAL A 363 9.61 -13.99 16.59
C VAL A 363 11.07 -14.33 16.28
N SER A 364 11.31 -15.50 15.71
CA SER A 364 12.66 -15.90 15.29
C SER A 364 13.13 -15.12 14.07
N PHE A 365 14.43 -14.88 13.97
CA PHE A 365 15.06 -14.28 12.80
C PHE A 365 14.80 -15.09 11.54
N ALA A 366 14.78 -16.43 11.64
CA ALA A 366 14.45 -17.30 10.51
C ALA A 366 13.04 -17.03 9.95
N ARG A 367 12.07 -16.76 10.84
CA ARG A 367 10.68 -16.45 10.48
C ARG A 367 10.57 -15.19 9.65
N ILE A 368 11.32 -14.14 10.01
CA ILE A 368 11.34 -12.88 9.24
C ILE A 368 12.36 -12.87 8.10
N GLY A 369 12.92 -14.03 7.74
CA GLY A 369 13.81 -14.18 6.57
C GLY A 369 15.28 -13.88 6.83
N LEU A 370 15.73 -13.86 8.08
CA LEU A 370 17.12 -13.61 8.50
C LEU A 370 17.82 -14.84 9.13
N PRO A 371 17.71 -16.07 8.58
CA PRO A 371 18.17 -17.28 9.26
C PRO A 371 19.69 -17.31 9.53
N ALA A 372 20.48 -16.65 8.67
CA ALA A 372 21.93 -16.61 8.78
C ALA A 372 22.43 -15.62 9.83
N LEU A 373 21.62 -14.63 10.21
CA LEU A 373 22.04 -13.57 11.13
C LEU A 373 22.15 -14.15 12.56
N PRO A 374 23.31 -14.09 13.24
CA PRO A 374 23.45 -14.61 14.59
C PRO A 374 22.90 -13.64 15.65
N ALA A 375 23.06 -12.34 15.40
CA ALA A 375 22.60 -11.26 16.26
C ALA A 375 22.25 -10.03 15.43
N ALA A 376 21.29 -9.23 15.92
CA ALA A 376 20.91 -7.96 15.32
C ALA A 376 20.86 -6.87 16.39
N ARG A 377 21.07 -5.61 15.99
CA ARG A 377 20.62 -4.47 16.78
C ARG A 377 19.15 -4.25 16.46
N VAL A 378 18.30 -4.32 17.48
CA VAL A 378 16.85 -4.15 17.37
C VAL A 378 16.49 -2.81 17.99
N LYS A 379 16.00 -1.87 17.18
CA LYS A 379 15.45 -0.60 17.64
C LYS A 379 13.93 -0.73 17.73
N ASP A 380 13.37 -0.48 18.90
CA ASP A 380 11.93 -0.29 19.11
C ASP A 380 11.55 1.09 18.57
N LEU A 381 10.60 1.15 17.63
CA LEU A 381 10.24 2.42 16.98
C LEU A 381 9.19 3.21 17.77
N TRP A 382 8.57 2.62 18.79
CA TRP A 382 7.73 3.37 19.72
C TRP A 382 8.57 4.09 20.77
N THR A 383 9.57 3.43 21.34
CA THR A 383 10.38 4.02 22.44
C THR A 383 11.68 4.65 21.96
N GLY A 384 12.15 4.31 20.76
CA GLY A 384 13.46 4.69 20.24
C GLY A 384 14.62 3.90 20.83
N GLU A 385 14.37 3.05 21.83
CA GLU A 385 15.40 2.26 22.50
C GLU A 385 15.97 1.18 21.58
N SER A 386 17.27 0.91 21.74
CA SER A 386 17.96 -0.12 20.97
C SER A 386 18.56 -1.18 21.89
N ARG A 387 18.37 -2.45 21.53
CA ARG A 387 18.97 -3.59 22.23
C ARG A 387 19.62 -4.56 21.25
N HIS A 388 20.50 -5.41 21.76
CA HIS A 388 20.97 -6.57 20.99
C HIS A 388 20.03 -7.74 21.20
N ALA A 389 19.71 -8.44 20.12
CA ALA A 389 18.93 -9.67 20.16
C ALA A 389 19.65 -10.78 19.39
N PHE A 390 19.53 -12.01 19.87
CA PHE A 390 20.21 -13.18 19.34
C PHE A 390 19.18 -14.16 18.81
N LYS A 391 19.20 -14.40 17.50
CA LYS A 391 18.30 -15.32 16.77
C LYS A 391 16.79 -15.06 16.86
N GLU A 392 16.31 -14.22 17.76
CA GLU A 392 14.89 -13.90 17.94
C GLU A 392 14.69 -12.50 18.51
N VAL A 393 13.48 -11.97 18.35
CA VAL A 393 13.01 -10.74 18.98
C VAL A 393 11.81 -11.07 19.86
N THR A 394 11.86 -10.65 21.13
CA THR A 394 10.70 -10.68 22.02
C THR A 394 9.98 -9.34 21.98
N ALA A 395 8.71 -9.34 21.64
CA ALA A 395 7.79 -8.23 21.91
C ALA A 395 7.16 -8.48 23.28
N GLN A 396 7.46 -7.61 24.25
CA GLN A 396 6.97 -7.74 25.62
C GLN A 396 5.73 -6.89 25.82
N ASP A 397 4.76 -7.43 26.54
CA ASP A 397 3.58 -6.73 27.04
C ASP A 397 2.83 -5.89 25.98
N VAL A 398 2.64 -6.46 24.78
CA VAL A 398 1.90 -5.82 23.70
C VAL A 398 0.42 -5.75 24.10
N PRO A 399 -0.17 -4.55 24.25
CA PRO A 399 -1.56 -4.39 24.66
C PRO A 399 -2.54 -5.12 23.73
N SER A 400 -3.76 -5.34 24.22
CA SER A 400 -4.89 -5.70 23.35
C SER A 400 -4.98 -4.68 22.20
N HIS A 401 -5.10 -5.17 20.96
CA HIS A 401 -5.13 -4.32 19.76
C HIS A 401 -3.88 -3.44 19.58
N GLY A 402 -2.81 -3.73 20.33
CA GLY A 402 -1.54 -3.03 20.30
C GLY A 402 -0.60 -3.57 19.21
N THR A 403 0.41 -2.77 18.88
CA THR A 403 1.48 -3.13 17.95
C THR A 403 2.85 -2.98 18.59
N ALA A 404 3.74 -3.94 18.34
CA ALA A 404 5.17 -3.79 18.54
C ALA A 404 5.85 -3.66 17.17
N ILE A 405 6.65 -2.61 16.99
CA ILE A 405 7.31 -2.32 15.72
C ILE A 405 8.81 -2.11 15.93
N PHE A 406 9.61 -2.86 15.18
CA PHE A 406 11.05 -2.92 15.35
C PHE A 406 11.80 -2.76 14.02
N ARG A 407 12.90 -2.02 14.04
CA ARG A 407 13.91 -2.05 12.97
C ARG A 407 15.10 -2.90 13.40
N LEU A 408 15.42 -3.92 12.60
CA LEU A 408 16.55 -4.79 12.81
C LEU A 408 17.69 -4.40 11.86
N SER A 409 18.84 -4.06 12.43
CA SER A 409 20.09 -3.82 11.69
C SER A 409 21.11 -4.92 11.98
N ALA A 410 21.78 -5.40 10.94
CA ALA A 410 22.92 -6.29 11.11
C ALA A 410 24.14 -5.52 11.66
N PRO A 411 25.06 -6.19 12.41
CA PRO A 411 26.26 -5.53 12.90
C PRO A 411 27.19 -5.00 11.80
N ASN A 412 27.21 -5.68 10.64
CA ASN A 412 28.04 -5.33 9.49
C ASN A 412 27.22 -5.49 8.20
N GLY A 413 26.99 -4.39 7.48
CA GLY A 413 26.31 -4.41 6.18
C GLY A 413 24.80 -4.73 6.25
N PRO A 414 24.18 -5.13 5.12
CA PRO A 414 22.76 -5.44 5.06
C PRO A 414 22.43 -6.75 5.79
N CYS A 415 21.19 -6.88 6.25
CA CYS A 415 20.69 -8.08 6.93
C CYS A 415 20.72 -9.35 6.07
N GLY A 416 20.75 -9.21 4.73
CA GLY A 416 20.83 -10.33 3.79
C GLY A 416 19.59 -11.22 3.87
N SER A 417 18.41 -10.63 3.67
CA SER A 417 17.13 -11.31 3.82
C SER A 417 16.87 -12.32 2.70
N ILE A 418 16.13 -13.36 3.06
CA ILE A 418 15.49 -14.29 2.13
C ILE A 418 14.00 -13.93 2.12
N PRO A 419 13.36 -13.72 0.96
CA PRO A 419 11.91 -13.55 0.89
C PRO A 419 11.20 -14.67 1.65
N THR A 420 10.55 -14.31 2.75
CA THR A 420 9.97 -15.25 3.72
C THR A 420 8.62 -14.75 4.19
N GLY A 421 7.62 -15.61 4.14
CA GLY A 421 6.30 -15.32 4.68
C GLY A 421 5.24 -16.33 4.25
N MET A 422 3.98 -15.97 4.43
CA MET A 422 2.86 -16.83 4.03
C MET A 422 2.69 -16.83 2.50
N ILE A 423 2.20 -17.95 1.98
CA ILE A 423 1.63 -18.03 0.63
C ILE A 423 0.16 -18.35 0.83
N PHE A 424 -0.73 -17.40 0.55
CA PHE A 424 -2.16 -17.55 0.81
C PHE A 424 -3.00 -17.12 -0.40
N ASN A 425 -4.15 -17.75 -0.58
CA ASN A 425 -5.08 -17.39 -1.64
C ASN A 425 -5.72 -16.02 -1.31
N THR A 426 -5.66 -15.06 -2.25
CA THR A 426 -6.15 -13.70 -2.01
C THR A 426 -7.65 -13.55 -2.12
N TYR A 427 -8.41 -14.61 -2.30
CA TYR A 427 -9.87 -14.62 -2.20
C TYR A 427 -10.29 -15.28 -0.88
N SER A 428 -9.94 -16.56 -0.70
CA SER A 428 -10.37 -17.38 0.45
C SER A 428 -9.61 -17.09 1.76
N LEU A 429 -8.43 -16.46 1.66
CA LEU A 429 -7.48 -16.25 2.76
C LEU A 429 -6.93 -17.52 3.41
N THR A 430 -7.16 -18.69 2.81
CA THR A 430 -6.49 -19.92 3.25
C THR A 430 -5.01 -19.88 2.86
N THR A 431 -4.16 -20.45 3.69
CA THR A 431 -2.71 -20.50 3.48
C THR A 431 -2.26 -21.87 3.01
N LEU A 432 -1.33 -21.88 2.06
CA LEU A 432 -0.63 -23.08 1.63
C LEU A 432 0.13 -23.65 2.85
N THR A 433 -0.23 -24.87 3.22
CA THR A 433 0.21 -25.51 4.46
C THR A 433 0.90 -26.82 4.14
N ALA A 434 2.12 -26.99 4.63
CA ALA A 434 2.82 -28.28 4.60
C ALA A 434 2.73 -28.98 5.97
N THR A 435 2.32 -30.24 5.94
CA THR A 435 2.32 -31.13 7.09
C THR A 435 3.02 -32.44 6.74
N SER A 436 3.15 -33.35 7.72
CA SER A 436 3.60 -34.72 7.46
C SER A 436 2.69 -35.51 6.50
N GLN A 437 1.44 -35.07 6.32
CA GLN A 437 0.43 -35.72 5.49
C GLN A 437 0.42 -35.19 4.05
N GLY A 438 1.13 -34.09 3.76
CA GLY A 438 1.20 -33.48 2.44
C GLY A 438 0.92 -31.97 2.46
N LEU A 439 0.44 -31.47 1.33
CA LEU A 439 0.06 -30.06 1.16
C LEU A 439 -1.46 -29.90 1.21
N SER A 440 -1.93 -28.84 1.86
CA SER A 440 -3.34 -28.43 1.86
C SER A 440 -3.46 -26.91 1.93
N TRP A 441 -4.62 -26.38 1.52
CA TRP A 441 -5.05 -25.03 1.87
C TRP A 441 -5.75 -25.07 3.22
N ALA A 442 -5.31 -24.28 4.20
CA ALA A 442 -5.87 -24.31 5.54
C ALA A 442 -5.91 -22.95 6.19
N ASN A 443 -6.66 -22.82 7.29
CA ASN A 443 -6.65 -21.61 8.09
C ASN A 443 -5.24 -21.33 8.66
N PRO A 444 -4.89 -20.06 8.86
CA PRO A 444 -3.62 -19.67 9.47
C PRO A 444 -3.56 -20.12 10.94
N THR A 445 -2.42 -20.70 11.34
CA THR A 445 -2.16 -21.28 12.67
C THR A 445 -0.77 -20.91 13.21
N ALA A 446 -0.06 -19.99 12.53
CA ALA A 446 1.33 -19.64 12.76
C ALA A 446 2.35 -20.80 12.69
N ALA A 447 1.94 -22.00 12.24
CA ALA A 447 2.83 -23.15 12.14
C ALA A 447 3.98 -22.89 11.16
N ASP A 448 5.17 -23.44 11.45
CA ASP A 448 6.34 -23.35 10.55
C ASP A 448 6.09 -23.98 9.17
N GLY A 449 5.09 -24.85 9.05
CA GLY A 449 4.61 -25.41 7.77
C GLY A 449 3.83 -24.43 6.89
N GLN A 450 3.47 -23.25 7.41
CA GLN A 450 2.75 -22.17 6.70
C GLN A 450 3.66 -20.99 6.36
N VAL A 451 4.93 -21.03 6.78
CA VAL A 451 5.92 -19.98 6.51
C VAL A 451 6.90 -20.47 5.46
N TRP A 452 6.90 -19.83 4.32
CA TRP A 452 7.62 -20.23 3.12
C TRP A 452 8.78 -19.28 2.82
N GLN A 453 9.94 -19.85 2.54
CA GLN A 453 11.11 -19.15 2.03
C GLN A 453 11.22 -19.37 0.53
N THR A 454 11.33 -18.30 -0.23
CA THR A 454 11.67 -18.37 -1.65
C THR A 454 13.10 -17.91 -1.88
N LYS A 455 13.87 -18.72 -2.62
CA LYS A 455 15.24 -18.40 -2.99
C LYS A 455 15.34 -17.76 -4.37
N SER A 456 16.47 -17.10 -4.61
CA SER A 456 16.80 -16.48 -5.90
C SER A 456 16.84 -17.46 -7.09
N ASP A 457 17.00 -18.77 -6.85
CA ASP A 457 16.96 -19.79 -7.89
C ASP A 457 15.53 -20.25 -8.28
N GLY A 458 14.51 -19.69 -7.60
CA GLY A 458 13.09 -20.00 -7.79
C GLY A 458 12.57 -21.16 -6.95
N THR A 459 13.39 -21.73 -6.07
CA THR A 459 12.94 -22.79 -5.14
C THR A 459 12.19 -22.21 -3.95
N ILE A 460 11.15 -22.91 -3.51
CA ILE A 460 10.29 -22.55 -2.38
C ILE A 460 10.31 -23.69 -1.37
N ARG A 461 10.41 -23.39 -0.07
CA ARG A 461 10.46 -24.38 1.01
C ARG A 461 9.91 -23.81 2.32
N THR A 462 9.39 -24.65 3.20
CA THR A 462 8.89 -24.21 4.49
C THR A 462 9.99 -24.10 5.54
N LEU A 463 9.70 -23.41 6.64
CA LEU A 463 10.55 -23.46 7.83
C LEU A 463 10.52 -24.84 8.51
N ALA A 464 9.38 -25.54 8.44
CA ALA A 464 9.24 -26.89 9.00
C ALA A 464 10.08 -27.95 8.25
N SER A 465 10.25 -27.78 6.93
CA SER A 465 10.97 -28.73 6.07
C SER A 465 12.01 -28.02 5.18
N PRO A 466 13.10 -27.46 5.76
CA PRO A 466 14.03 -26.58 5.05
C PRO A 466 14.89 -27.30 3.99
N LEU A 467 14.80 -28.63 3.93
CA LEU A 467 15.53 -29.47 2.99
C LEU A 467 14.67 -29.98 1.83
N ASP A 468 13.35 -29.77 1.89
CA ASP A 468 12.40 -30.19 0.87
C ASP A 468 11.78 -28.96 0.19
N CYS A 469 11.66 -29.03 -1.12
CA CYS A 469 11.21 -27.95 -1.97
C CYS A 469 9.81 -28.26 -2.52
N LEU A 470 8.99 -27.23 -2.70
CA LEU A 470 7.74 -27.31 -3.44
C LEU A 470 8.04 -27.80 -4.86
N THR A 471 7.45 -28.94 -5.22
CA THR A 471 7.82 -29.71 -6.41
C THR A 471 6.57 -30.04 -7.21
N ASP A 472 6.60 -29.70 -8.49
CA ASP A 472 5.70 -30.23 -9.51
C ASP A 472 5.99 -31.73 -9.70
N LEU A 473 5.06 -32.58 -9.27
CA LEU A 473 5.19 -34.04 -9.33
C LEU A 473 4.71 -34.61 -10.67
N GLY A 474 4.22 -33.77 -11.59
CA GLY A 474 3.61 -34.16 -12.84
C GLY A 474 2.15 -34.61 -12.70
N GLY A 475 1.43 -34.62 -13.83
CA GLY A 475 0.03 -35.04 -13.89
C GLY A 475 -0.93 -34.15 -13.10
N GLY A 476 -0.60 -32.87 -12.91
CA GLY A 476 -1.39 -31.93 -12.11
C GLY A 476 -1.15 -31.99 -10.60
N ASN A 477 -0.20 -32.81 -10.14
CA ASN A 477 0.10 -32.99 -8.71
C ASN A 477 1.26 -32.09 -8.26
N VAL A 478 1.20 -31.63 -7.01
CA VAL A 478 2.25 -30.86 -6.36
C VAL A 478 2.50 -31.41 -4.95
N GLY A 479 3.75 -31.39 -4.52
CA GLY A 479 4.13 -31.89 -3.20
C GLY A 479 5.49 -31.36 -2.75
N LEU A 480 6.02 -31.95 -1.68
CA LEU A 480 7.38 -31.69 -1.22
C LEU A 480 8.31 -32.82 -1.63
N SER A 481 9.53 -32.47 -2.04
CA SER A 481 10.59 -33.43 -2.33
C SER A 481 11.94 -32.81 -2.05
N ARG A 482 12.94 -33.64 -1.75
CA ARG A 482 14.31 -33.18 -1.46
C ARG A 482 14.76 -32.13 -2.46
N CYS A 483 15.19 -30.98 -1.95
CA CYS A 483 15.64 -29.88 -2.80
C CYS A 483 16.80 -30.33 -3.70
N SER A 484 16.68 -30.03 -4.98
CA SER A 484 17.61 -30.37 -6.05
C SER A 484 17.66 -29.22 -7.06
N ARG A 485 18.47 -29.34 -8.13
CA ARG A 485 18.54 -28.32 -9.19
C ARG A 485 17.48 -28.48 -10.29
N ARG A 486 16.49 -29.37 -10.10
CA ARG A 486 15.48 -29.69 -11.11
C ARG A 486 14.56 -28.51 -11.40
N VAL A 487 14.16 -28.38 -12.66
CA VAL A 487 13.23 -27.32 -13.11
C VAL A 487 11.83 -27.47 -12.48
N ALA A 488 11.42 -28.71 -12.14
CA ALA A 488 10.17 -29.01 -11.46
C ALA A 488 10.05 -28.42 -10.04
N GLN A 489 11.14 -27.90 -9.48
CA GLN A 489 11.17 -27.27 -8.16
C GLN A 489 11.29 -25.75 -8.24
N LYS A 490 11.19 -25.19 -9.46
CA LYS A 490 11.36 -23.77 -9.69
C LYS A 490 10.02 -23.16 -10.11
N TRP A 491 9.73 -22.02 -9.51
CA TRP A 491 8.45 -21.34 -9.66
C TRP A 491 8.68 -19.91 -10.12
N ASP A 492 7.81 -19.45 -11.01
CA ASP A 492 7.68 -18.04 -11.39
C ASP A 492 6.44 -17.46 -10.75
N TYR A 493 6.49 -16.19 -10.39
CA TYR A 493 5.34 -15.45 -9.89
C TYR A 493 5.04 -14.31 -10.82
N THR A 494 3.78 -14.17 -11.22
CA THR A 494 3.36 -13.14 -12.15
C THR A 494 2.69 -11.98 -11.44
N TYR A 495 2.62 -10.84 -12.11
CA TYR A 495 1.91 -9.67 -11.61
C TYR A 495 0.42 -9.93 -11.34
N SER A 496 -0.21 -10.80 -12.13
CA SER A 496 -1.58 -11.30 -11.93
C SER A 496 -1.76 -12.14 -10.64
N GLY A 497 -0.68 -12.42 -9.91
CA GLY A 497 -0.70 -13.20 -8.67
C GLY A 497 -0.67 -14.72 -8.87
N ASN A 498 -0.44 -15.22 -10.08
CA ASN A 498 -0.27 -16.64 -10.30
C ASN A 498 1.13 -17.13 -9.86
N ALA A 499 1.19 -18.32 -9.26
CA ALA A 499 2.43 -19.06 -9.04
C ALA A 499 2.55 -20.20 -10.06
N ILE A 500 3.51 -20.12 -10.97
CA ILE A 500 3.63 -20.96 -12.17
C ILE A 500 4.81 -21.92 -12.02
N SER A 501 4.57 -23.22 -12.18
CA SER A 501 5.65 -24.20 -12.29
C SER A 501 6.47 -23.95 -13.55
N ARG A 502 7.80 -23.79 -13.41
CA ARG A 502 8.67 -23.63 -14.58
C ARG A 502 8.73 -24.86 -15.47
N SER A 503 8.37 -26.03 -14.94
CA SER A 503 8.41 -27.32 -15.63
C SER A 503 7.17 -27.56 -16.49
N SER A 504 5.98 -27.54 -15.89
CA SER A 504 4.72 -27.83 -16.59
C SER A 504 4.04 -26.60 -17.17
N LYS A 505 4.44 -25.39 -16.73
CA LYS A 505 3.75 -24.12 -17.02
C LYS A 505 2.32 -24.04 -16.48
N LEU A 506 1.99 -24.91 -15.53
CA LEU A 506 0.71 -24.91 -14.82
C LEU A 506 0.78 -24.00 -13.58
N CYS A 507 -0.39 -23.50 -13.18
CA CYS A 507 -0.57 -22.62 -12.04
C CYS A 507 -0.94 -23.40 -10.77
N LEU A 508 -0.34 -23.02 -9.65
CA LEU A 508 -0.78 -23.44 -8.32
C LEU A 508 -2.24 -23.04 -8.12
N THR A 509 -3.08 -24.01 -7.79
CA THR A 509 -4.53 -23.83 -7.71
C THR A 509 -5.06 -24.34 -6.36
N GLU A 510 -5.90 -23.54 -5.71
CA GLU A 510 -6.80 -23.98 -4.66
C GLU A 510 -8.03 -24.62 -5.29
N ALA A 511 -8.07 -25.96 -5.25
CA ALA A 511 -9.21 -26.74 -5.69
C ALA A 511 -10.15 -27.07 -4.52
N ASP A 512 -11.35 -27.54 -4.85
CA ASP A 512 -12.36 -27.92 -3.87
C ASP A 512 -11.82 -28.87 -2.81
N GLY A 513 -12.33 -28.75 -1.58
CA GLY A 513 -11.91 -29.59 -0.46
C GLY A 513 -10.47 -29.33 0.00
N ALA A 514 -9.97 -28.09 -0.13
CA ALA A 514 -8.65 -27.67 0.32
C ALA A 514 -7.46 -28.34 -0.42
N ALA A 515 -7.71 -28.90 -1.59
CA ALA A 515 -6.68 -29.60 -2.37
C ALA A 515 -5.72 -28.62 -3.05
N VAL A 516 -4.43 -28.95 -3.02
CA VAL A 516 -3.38 -28.20 -3.72
C VAL A 516 -3.04 -28.94 -5.01
N ILE A 517 -3.35 -28.32 -6.15
CA ILE A 517 -3.11 -28.92 -7.47
C ILE A 517 -2.38 -27.96 -8.40
N LEU A 518 -1.96 -28.49 -9.55
CA LEU A 518 -1.53 -27.72 -10.71
C LEU A 518 -2.54 -27.86 -11.82
N SER A 519 -3.04 -26.73 -12.33
CA SER A 519 -3.96 -26.71 -13.46
C SER A 519 -3.60 -25.60 -14.44
N ALA A 520 -4.29 -25.56 -15.59
CA ALA A 520 -4.04 -24.52 -16.58
C ALA A 520 -4.18 -23.14 -15.94
N CYS A 521 -3.27 -22.22 -16.26
CA CYS A 521 -3.36 -20.86 -15.76
C CYS A 521 -4.60 -20.18 -16.33
N LEU A 522 -5.45 -19.72 -15.42
CA LEU A 522 -6.66 -18.98 -15.69
C LEU A 522 -6.40 -17.50 -15.42
N ASP A 523 -7.05 -16.67 -16.20
CA ASP A 523 -6.97 -15.22 -16.03
C ASP A 523 -7.76 -14.81 -14.79
N GLN A 524 -7.04 -14.31 -13.76
CA GLN A 524 -7.62 -13.70 -12.56
C GLN A 524 -8.72 -14.52 -11.88
N ALA A 525 -8.53 -15.84 -11.87
CA ALA A 525 -9.43 -16.74 -11.18
C ALA A 525 -9.14 -16.73 -9.68
N ASN A 526 -10.19 -16.59 -8.85
CA ASN A 526 -10.10 -16.62 -7.39
C ASN A 526 -9.23 -17.77 -6.86
N SER A 527 -9.30 -18.95 -7.47
CA SER A 527 -8.55 -20.15 -7.05
C SER A 527 -7.04 -20.10 -7.34
N GLN A 528 -6.55 -19.13 -8.11
CA GLN A 528 -5.17 -19.10 -8.61
C GLN A 528 -4.44 -17.78 -8.35
N VAL A 529 -5.08 -16.80 -7.70
CA VAL A 529 -4.42 -15.56 -7.28
C VAL A 529 -3.95 -15.73 -5.83
N VAL A 530 -2.63 -15.70 -5.64
CA VAL A 530 -1.99 -15.88 -4.33
C VAL A 530 -1.17 -14.65 -3.94
N ALA A 531 -1.22 -14.30 -2.66
CA ALA A 531 -0.29 -13.38 -2.04
C ALA A 531 0.98 -14.14 -1.67
N LEU A 532 2.10 -13.41 -1.69
CA LEU A 532 3.42 -13.98 -1.60
C LEU A 532 4.31 -13.16 -0.65
N PRO A 533 5.42 -13.76 -0.15
CA PRO A 533 6.40 -13.04 0.64
C PRO A 533 6.96 -11.79 -0.05
N GLY A 534 7.18 -10.73 0.71
CA GLY A 534 7.85 -9.51 0.22
C GLY A 534 9.30 -9.76 -0.21
N GLY A 535 9.77 -8.99 -1.18
CA GLY A 535 11.13 -9.08 -1.73
C GLY A 535 11.29 -10.06 -2.89
N LEU A 536 10.20 -10.66 -3.37
CA LEU A 536 10.20 -11.54 -4.54
C LEU A 536 10.32 -10.79 -5.86
N LYS A 537 11.02 -11.40 -6.82
CA LYS A 537 10.98 -10.93 -8.21
C LYS A 537 9.68 -11.38 -8.86
N ILE A 538 8.88 -10.40 -9.27
CA ILE A 538 7.66 -10.61 -10.06
C ILE A 538 8.02 -10.61 -11.55
N VAL A 539 7.44 -11.54 -12.31
CA VAL A 539 7.61 -11.72 -13.76
C VAL A 539 6.43 -11.06 -14.50
N GLY A 540 6.72 -10.45 -15.66
CA GLY A 540 5.68 -9.87 -16.52
C GLY A 540 5.30 -8.44 -16.17
N TYR A 541 6.24 -7.68 -15.60
CA TYR A 541 6.15 -6.22 -15.48
C TYR A 541 6.71 -5.53 -16.71
#